data_AF-A0A7W9BHC2-F1
#
_entry.id   AF-A0A7W9BHC2-F1
#
_cell.length_a   1.000
_cell.length_b   1.000
_cell.length_c   1.000
_cell.angle_alpha   90.00
_cell.angle_beta   90.00
_cell.angle_gamma   90.00
#
_symmetry.space_group_name_H-M   'P 1'
#
loop_
_entity.id
_entity.type
_entity.pdbx_description
1 polymer ?
#
loop_
_entity_poly.entity_id
_entity_poly.type
_entity_poly.pdbx_seq_one_letter_code
_entity_poly.pdbx_strand_id
1 'polypeptide(L)'
;MTKKAILACALACAALSAHAKDRDAPNMLTNGMVNLTVKVGETSQAQLLETFGAPNITTIDGNGQEVWVYDRQATVDSSSSSGFSIGMLLGAGGDGIAGGSGLGFGKRKSRTESSSRTMTLIIKFDARKVVSDFKSRSSSF
;
A
#
# COMPACT_ATOMS: atom_id res chain seq x y z
N MET A 1 31.53 40.74 -40.64
CA MET A 1 31.03 39.39 -40.93
C MET A 1 31.42 38.49 -39.78
N THR A 2 30.47 38.21 -38.86
CA THR A 2 29.98 36.86 -38.51
C THR A 2 31.05 35.98 -37.83
N LYS A 3 30.87 35.53 -36.59
CA LYS A 3 29.92 34.47 -36.23
C LYS A 3 29.51 34.54 -34.75
N LYS A 4 28.21 34.39 -34.53
CA LYS A 4 27.56 34.12 -33.24
C LYS A 4 27.93 32.71 -32.78
N ALA A 5 28.31 32.54 -31.52
CA ALA A 5 28.25 31.25 -30.84
C ALA A 5 27.37 31.43 -29.60
N ILE A 6 26.07 31.25 -29.80
CA ILE A 6 25.09 31.14 -28.73
C ILE A 6 25.27 29.74 -28.16
N LEU A 7 25.94 29.62 -27.03
CA LEU A 7 26.04 28.36 -26.29
C LEU A 7 24.77 28.24 -25.44
N ALA A 8 23.79 27.53 -25.99
CA ALA A 8 22.57 27.16 -25.30
C ALA A 8 22.91 26.18 -24.16
N CYS A 9 22.85 26.64 -22.92
CA CYS A 9 22.90 25.78 -21.75
C CYS A 9 21.56 25.05 -21.66
N ALA A 10 21.52 23.83 -22.20
CA ALA A 10 20.35 22.97 -22.19
C ALA A 10 19.88 22.74 -20.74
N LEU A 11 18.60 22.99 -20.52
CA LEU A 11 17.87 22.61 -19.31
C LEU A 11 18.01 21.10 -19.07
N ALA A 12 18.91 20.72 -18.19
CA ALA A 12 18.84 19.44 -17.50
C ALA A 12 18.04 19.63 -16.22
N CYS A 13 16.73 19.91 -16.36
CA CYS A 13 15.79 19.67 -15.26
C CYS A 13 15.59 18.14 -15.22
N ALA A 14 16.54 17.44 -14.59
CA ALA A 14 16.33 16.07 -14.20
C ALA A 14 15.15 16.08 -13.23
N ALA A 15 13.96 15.74 -13.75
CA ALA A 15 12.80 15.47 -12.93
C ALA A 15 13.18 14.32 -12.00
N LEU A 16 13.59 14.67 -10.79
CA LEU A 16 13.71 13.72 -9.69
C LEU A 16 12.27 13.31 -9.39
N SER A 17 11.78 12.26 -10.03
CA SER A 17 10.63 11.52 -9.56
C SER A 17 11.01 10.98 -8.19
N ALA A 18 10.79 11.79 -7.15
CA ALA A 18 10.71 11.34 -5.78
C ALA A 18 9.49 10.42 -5.69
N HIS A 19 9.67 9.17 -6.12
CA HIS A 19 8.76 8.10 -5.78
C HIS A 19 8.96 7.89 -4.27
N ALA A 20 8.22 8.64 -3.46
CA ALA A 20 8.19 8.46 -2.02
C ALA A 20 7.70 7.04 -1.75
N LYS A 21 8.65 6.13 -1.58
CA LYS A 21 8.41 4.74 -1.27
C LYS A 21 8.18 4.65 0.23
N ASP A 22 7.07 5.21 0.69
CA ASP A 22 6.57 4.97 2.04
C ASP A 22 5.76 3.67 2.02
N ARG A 23 6.45 2.53 2.00
CA ARG A 23 5.79 1.21 1.90
C ARG A 23 6.24 0.18 2.93
N ASP A 24 7.16 0.51 3.83
CA ASP A 24 7.69 -0.48 4.79
C ASP A 24 7.45 -0.14 6.28
N ALA A 25 6.72 0.94 6.60
CA ALA A 25 6.25 1.14 7.97
C ALA A 25 5.21 0.07 8.33
N PRO A 26 5.35 -0.63 9.48
CA PRO A 26 4.41 -1.66 9.89
C PRO A 26 2.97 -1.11 9.87
N ASN A 27 2.05 -1.86 9.25
CA ASN A 27 0.66 -1.44 9.13
C ASN A 27 -0.04 -1.51 10.49
N MET A 28 0.04 -0.42 11.24
CA MET A 28 -0.62 -0.28 12.53
C MET A 28 -2.08 0.16 12.39
N LEU A 29 -2.50 0.73 11.25
CA LEU A 29 -3.88 1.16 11.02
C LEU A 29 -4.78 -0.02 10.58
N THR A 30 -5.05 -0.92 11.51
CA THR A 30 -5.97 -2.06 11.35
C THR A 30 -7.17 -1.92 12.29
N ASN A 31 -8.29 -2.56 11.97
CA ASN A 31 -9.51 -2.43 12.78
C ASN A 31 -9.30 -2.98 14.20
N GLY A 32 -8.53 -4.07 14.33
CA GLY A 32 -8.14 -4.62 15.64
C GLY A 32 -7.27 -3.67 16.45
N MET A 33 -6.27 -3.05 15.81
CA MET A 33 -5.38 -2.11 16.51
C MET A 33 -6.13 -0.85 16.98
N VAL A 34 -7.05 -0.34 16.16
CA VAL A 34 -7.94 0.77 16.55
C VAL A 34 -8.72 0.42 17.81
N ASN A 35 -9.34 -0.75 17.85
CA ASN A 35 -10.13 -1.18 19.02
C ASN A 35 -9.29 -1.36 20.29
N LEU A 36 -8.01 -1.74 20.16
CA LEU A 36 -7.11 -1.89 21.30
C LEU A 36 -6.54 -0.55 21.80
N THR A 37 -6.34 0.41 20.90
CA THR A 37 -5.63 1.66 21.18
C THR A 37 -6.56 2.83 21.49
N VAL A 38 -7.66 2.95 20.74
CA VAL A 38 -8.54 4.12 20.78
C VAL A 38 -9.64 3.92 21.82
N LYS A 39 -9.55 4.68 22.91
CA LYS A 39 -10.51 4.68 24.00
C LYS A 39 -10.99 6.11 24.26
N VAL A 40 -12.30 6.29 24.19
CA VAL A 40 -12.95 7.58 24.45
C VAL A 40 -12.72 7.98 25.91
N GLY A 41 -12.26 9.22 26.13
CA GLY A 41 -11.99 9.78 27.45
C GLY A 41 -10.65 9.38 28.07
N GLU A 42 -9.89 8.48 27.44
CA GLU A 42 -8.60 7.99 27.95
C GLU A 42 -7.44 8.26 26.99
N THR A 43 -7.58 7.87 25.71
CA THR A 43 -6.48 7.94 24.74
C THR A 43 -6.18 9.39 24.35
N SER A 44 -4.92 9.79 24.40
CA SER A 44 -4.47 11.14 24.03
C SER A 44 -4.02 11.24 22.57
N GLN A 45 -3.97 12.47 22.04
CA GLN A 45 -3.36 12.75 20.73
C GLN A 45 -1.92 12.22 20.62
N ALA A 46 -1.10 12.44 21.65
CA ALA A 46 0.30 12.01 21.65
C ALA A 46 0.41 10.48 21.49
N GLN A 47 -0.41 9.72 22.23
CA GLN A 47 -0.44 8.27 22.13
C GLN A 47 -0.86 7.79 20.72
N LEU A 48 -1.78 8.49 20.07
CA LEU A 48 -2.19 8.17 18.70
C LEU A 48 -1.09 8.48 17.69
N LEU A 49 -0.34 9.58 17.87
CA LEU A 49 0.81 9.88 17.01
C LEU A 49 1.92 8.83 17.18
N GLU A 50 2.15 8.36 18.40
CA GLU A 50 3.12 7.30 18.68
C GLU A 50 2.68 5.95 18.08
N THR A 51 1.37 5.65 18.09
CA THR A 51 0.85 4.36 17.63
C THR A 51 0.54 4.31 16.14
N PHE A 52 -0.02 5.38 15.58
CA PHE A 52 -0.49 5.43 14.19
C PHE A 52 0.33 6.37 13.30
N GLY A 53 1.19 7.21 13.87
CA GLY A 53 1.92 8.24 13.14
C GLY A 53 1.08 9.49 12.91
N ALA A 54 1.56 10.37 12.03
CA ALA A 54 0.84 11.58 11.66
C ALA A 54 -0.46 11.26 10.90
N PRO A 55 -1.57 11.96 11.16
CA PRO A 55 -2.80 11.79 10.41
C PRO A 55 -2.65 12.32 8.97
N ASN A 56 -3.49 11.81 8.08
CA ASN A 56 -3.58 12.31 6.71
C ASN A 56 -4.23 13.70 6.66
N ILE A 57 -5.20 13.95 7.53
CA ILE A 57 -5.93 15.23 7.60
C ILE A 57 -6.15 15.61 9.06
N THR A 58 -5.88 16.87 9.39
CA THR A 58 -6.28 17.51 10.65
C THR A 58 -7.20 18.68 10.33
N THR A 59 -8.34 18.76 10.99
CA THR A 59 -9.34 19.83 10.80
C THR A 59 -10.05 20.15 12.11
N ILE A 60 -10.93 21.15 12.09
CA ILE A 60 -11.81 21.51 13.21
C ILE A 60 -13.27 21.36 12.75
N ASP A 61 -14.13 20.74 13.58
CA ASP A 61 -15.54 20.58 13.26
C ASP A 61 -16.38 21.84 13.59
N GLY A 62 -17.68 21.81 13.26
CA GLY A 62 -18.59 22.94 13.49
C GLY A 62 -18.79 23.30 14.97
N ASN A 63 -18.36 22.45 15.90
CA ASN A 63 -18.41 22.71 17.34
C ASN A 63 -17.04 23.16 17.89
N GLY A 64 -16.04 23.38 17.03
CA GLY A 64 -14.70 23.76 17.44
C GLY A 64 -13.82 22.59 17.90
N GLN A 65 -14.24 21.34 17.74
CA GLN A 65 -13.44 20.18 18.13
C GLN A 65 -12.42 19.83 17.06
N GLU A 66 -11.22 19.45 17.48
CA GLU A 66 -10.20 18.96 16.57
C GLU A 66 -10.56 17.56 16.07
N VAL A 67 -10.37 17.33 14.78
CA VAL A 67 -10.68 16.08 14.10
C VAL A 67 -9.49 15.63 13.27
N TRP A 68 -9.05 14.40 13.49
CA TRP A 68 -8.00 13.76 12.70
C TRP A 68 -8.58 12.63 11.86
N VAL A 69 -8.11 12.53 10.62
CA VAL A 69 -8.48 11.46 9.69
C VAL A 69 -7.24 10.69 9.28
N TYR A 70 -7.31 9.38 9.44
CA TYR A 70 -6.35 8.43 8.94
C TYR A 70 -6.99 7.62 7.81
N ASP A 71 -6.27 7.47 6.71
CA ASP A 71 -6.65 6.58 5.63
C ASP A 71 -5.52 5.58 5.30
N ARG A 72 -5.92 4.40 4.86
CA ARG A 72 -4.98 3.42 4.32
C ARG A 72 -5.62 2.63 3.21
N GLN A 73 -4.90 2.48 2.10
CA GLN A 73 -5.24 1.60 0.99
C GLN A 73 -4.08 0.61 0.81
N ALA A 74 -4.37 -0.69 0.85
CA ALA A 74 -3.42 -1.75 0.65
C ALA A 74 -3.87 -2.64 -0.52
N THR A 75 -3.06 -2.74 -1.56
CA THR A 75 -3.24 -3.72 -2.64
C THR A 75 -2.37 -4.92 -2.34
N VAL A 76 -2.99 -6.09 -2.17
CA VAL A 76 -2.27 -7.37 -2.04
C VAL A 76 -2.21 -8.04 -3.41
N ASP A 77 -1.02 -8.05 -4.01
CA ASP A 77 -0.75 -8.82 -5.23
C ASP A 77 -0.42 -10.26 -4.85
N SER A 78 -1.39 -11.17 -4.99
CA SER A 78 -1.16 -12.59 -4.73
C SER A 78 -0.49 -13.25 -5.93
N SER A 79 0.83 -13.11 -6.10
CA SER A 79 1.58 -13.91 -7.06
C SER A 79 1.91 -15.29 -6.46
N SER A 80 1.01 -16.25 -6.64
CA SER A 80 1.32 -17.66 -6.37
C SER A 80 2.36 -18.15 -7.40
N SER A 81 3.63 -18.24 -6.99
CA SER A 81 4.68 -18.92 -7.76
C SER A 81 5.22 -20.13 -7.01
N SER A 82 4.37 -21.10 -6.66
CA SER A 82 4.84 -22.45 -6.27
C SER A 82 4.96 -23.33 -7.51
N GLY A 83 5.98 -23.04 -8.33
CA GLY A 83 6.37 -23.87 -9.46
C GLY A 83 7.17 -25.09 -9.00
N PHE A 84 6.50 -26.17 -8.58
CA PHE A 84 7.14 -27.49 -8.57
C PHE A 84 6.92 -28.13 -9.96
N SER A 85 7.84 -27.89 -10.88
CA SER A 85 7.84 -28.55 -12.19
C SER A 85 8.41 -29.96 -12.08
N ILE A 86 7.56 -30.95 -11.76
CA ILE A 86 7.88 -32.39 -11.85
C ILE A 86 8.20 -32.84 -13.29
N GLY A 87 7.83 -32.05 -14.29
CA GLY A 87 8.02 -32.39 -15.71
C GLY A 87 9.46 -32.29 -16.23
N MET A 88 10.43 -31.79 -15.45
CA MET A 88 11.83 -31.64 -15.88
C MET A 88 12.78 -32.67 -15.23
N LEU A 89 12.26 -33.78 -14.72
CA LEU A 89 13.09 -34.91 -14.26
C LEU A 89 12.82 -36.21 -15.04
N LEU A 90 11.74 -36.28 -15.82
CA LEU A 90 11.34 -37.52 -16.52
C LEU A 90 11.66 -37.52 -18.03
N GLY A 91 12.48 -36.59 -18.53
CA GLY A 91 12.74 -36.44 -19.97
C GLY A 91 14.19 -36.65 -20.43
N ALA A 92 15.14 -36.96 -19.53
CA ALA A 92 16.57 -37.02 -19.87
C ALA A 92 17.18 -38.43 -19.77
N GLY A 93 16.37 -39.48 -19.89
CA GLY A 93 16.88 -40.86 -19.90
C GLY A 93 15.80 -41.85 -20.31
N GLY A 94 15.66 -42.09 -21.60
CA GLY A 94 14.75 -43.13 -22.10
C GLY A 94 14.48 -42.98 -23.59
N ASP A 95 15.04 -43.90 -24.36
CA ASP A 95 14.83 -44.12 -25.78
C ASP A 95 13.34 -44.06 -26.20
N GLY A 96 13.09 -43.42 -27.34
CA GLY A 96 11.89 -43.66 -28.16
C GLY A 96 10.67 -42.78 -27.84
N ILE A 97 10.39 -41.81 -28.71
CA ILE A 97 9.15 -41.71 -29.50
C ILE A 97 9.27 -40.46 -30.39
N ALA A 98 9.56 -40.72 -31.66
CA ALA A 98 9.22 -39.82 -32.75
C ALA A 98 7.71 -39.96 -33.00
N GLY A 99 6.97 -38.86 -32.93
CA GLY A 99 5.56 -38.88 -33.31
C GLY A 99 4.74 -37.77 -32.69
N GLY A 100 4.60 -36.66 -33.42
CA GLY A 100 3.36 -35.91 -33.61
C GLY A 100 2.56 -35.43 -32.40
N SER A 101 2.18 -34.15 -32.48
CA SER A 101 1.00 -33.58 -31.81
C SER A 101 1.07 -33.44 -30.29
N GLY A 102 1.19 -32.19 -29.85
CA GLY A 102 0.66 -31.79 -28.55
C GLY A 102 1.65 -31.25 -27.54
N LEU A 103 2.67 -30.48 -27.96
CA LEU A 103 3.28 -29.49 -27.07
C LEU A 103 2.31 -28.32 -26.85
N GLY A 104 1.16 -28.64 -26.28
CA GLY A 104 0.27 -27.68 -25.65
C GLY A 104 0.96 -27.19 -24.39
N PHE A 105 1.90 -26.25 -24.55
CA PHE A 105 2.31 -25.35 -23.48
C PHE A 105 1.08 -24.51 -23.10
N GLY A 106 0.15 -25.12 -22.39
CA GLY A 106 -1.00 -24.46 -21.81
C GLY A 106 -0.46 -23.36 -20.91
N LYS A 107 -0.62 -22.12 -21.39
CA LYS A 107 -0.32 -20.89 -20.65
C LYS A 107 -0.78 -21.09 -19.22
N ARG A 108 0.17 -21.21 -18.27
CA ARG A 108 -0.13 -21.13 -16.85
C ARG A 108 -0.72 -19.75 -16.64
N LYS A 109 -2.06 -19.67 -16.64
CA LYS A 109 -2.79 -18.45 -16.36
C LYS A 109 -2.49 -18.15 -14.90
N SER A 110 -1.44 -17.37 -14.65
CA SER A 110 -1.20 -16.73 -13.37
C SER A 110 -2.47 -15.93 -13.07
N ARG A 111 -3.33 -16.49 -12.22
CA ARG A 111 -4.49 -15.79 -11.72
C ARG A 111 -3.95 -14.92 -10.60
N THR A 112 -3.44 -13.74 -10.96
CA THR A 112 -3.15 -12.69 -9.99
C THR A 112 -4.47 -12.29 -9.37
N GLU A 113 -4.75 -12.81 -8.19
CA GLU A 113 -5.87 -12.36 -7.37
C GLU A 113 -5.38 -11.14 -6.60
N SER A 114 -5.62 -9.97 -7.20
CA SER A 114 -5.38 -8.68 -6.57
C SER A 114 -6.53 -8.39 -5.62
N SER A 115 -6.31 -8.48 -4.30
CA SER A 115 -7.30 -7.99 -3.34
C SER A 115 -6.89 -6.61 -2.84
N SER A 116 -7.83 -5.70 -2.73
CA SER A 116 -7.60 -4.35 -2.23
C SER A 116 -8.34 -4.17 -0.91
N ARG A 117 -7.64 -3.66 0.10
CA ARG A 117 -8.17 -3.38 1.44
C ARG A 117 -8.05 -1.90 1.74
N THR A 118 -9.15 -1.29 2.17
CA THR A 118 -9.19 0.12 2.54
C THR A 118 -9.66 0.26 3.98
N MET A 119 -9.03 1.16 4.73
CA MET A 119 -9.36 1.52 6.09
C MET A 119 -9.43 3.04 6.23
N THR A 120 -10.45 3.53 6.92
CA THR A 120 -10.59 4.94 7.29
C THR A 120 -10.96 5.05 8.76
N LEU A 121 -10.22 5.89 9.49
CA LEU A 121 -10.45 6.19 10.89
C LEU A 121 -10.57 7.71 11.06
N ILE A 122 -11.67 8.15 11.65
CA ILE A 122 -11.93 9.55 11.98
C ILE A 122 -12.00 9.64 13.51
N ILE A 123 -11.19 10.52 14.10
CA ILE A 123 -11.09 10.70 15.55
C ILE A 123 -11.36 12.16 15.88
N LYS A 124 -12.20 12.40 16.88
CA LYS A 124 -12.45 13.73 17.44
C LYS A 124 -11.79 13.86 18.80
N PHE A 125 -11.37 15.08 19.14
CA PHE A 125 -10.72 15.39 20.40
C PHE A 125 -11.47 16.47 21.17
N ASP A 126 -11.45 16.34 22.48
CA ASP A 126 -11.89 17.40 23.40
C ASP A 126 -10.82 18.49 23.58
N ALA A 127 -11.14 19.53 24.35
CA ALA A 127 -10.22 20.62 24.66
C ALA A 127 -8.96 20.18 25.42
N ARG A 128 -8.97 19.00 26.05
CA ARG A 128 -7.83 18.42 26.76
C ARG A 128 -6.95 17.55 25.86
N LYS A 129 -7.23 17.51 24.55
CA LYS A 129 -6.51 16.69 23.55
C LYS A 129 -6.66 15.17 23.79
N VAL A 130 -7.80 14.77 24.36
CA VAL A 130 -8.20 13.38 24.58
C VAL A 130 -9.32 13.01 23.62
N VAL A 131 -9.37 11.75 23.19
CA VAL A 131 -10.40 11.25 22.26
C VAL A 131 -11.79 11.47 22.85
N SER A 132 -12.64 12.24 22.16
CA SER A 132 -14.04 12.47 22.55
C SER A 132 -15.02 11.58 21.80
N ASP A 133 -14.70 11.23 20.55
CA ASP A 133 -15.48 10.32 19.70
C ASP A 133 -14.59 9.77 18.57
N PHE A 134 -14.95 8.62 18.00
CA PHE A 134 -14.27 8.11 16.81
C PHE A 134 -15.19 7.23 15.95
N LYS A 135 -14.87 7.13 14.66
CA LYS A 135 -15.52 6.23 13.72
C LYS A 135 -14.48 5.53 12.86
N SER A 136 -14.65 4.21 12.70
CA SER A 136 -13.80 3.37 11.88
C SER A 136 -14.62 2.70 10.78
N ARG A 137 -14.06 2.60 9.57
CA ARG A 137 -14.64 1.86 8.45
C ARG A 137 -13.55 1.11 7.70
N SER A 138 -13.72 -0.19 7.54
CA SER A 138 -12.87 -1.04 6.70
C SER A 138 -13.65 -1.69 5.57
N SER A 139 -13.03 -1.85 4.40
CA SER A 139 -13.60 -2.56 3.24
C SER A 139 -12.52 -3.39 2.54
N SER A 140 -12.91 -4.51 1.94
CA SER A 140 -12.05 -5.37 1.13
C SER A 140 -12.79 -5.83 -0.12
N PHE A 141 -12.12 -5.80 -1.27
CA PHE A 141 -12.63 -6.29 -2.55
C PHE A 141 -11.53 -6.97 -3.36
#